data_AF-A0A7J3RY50-F1
#
_entry.id   AF-A0A7J3RY50-F1
#
_cell.length_a   1.000
_cell.length_b   1.000
_cell.length_c   1.000
_cell.angle_alpha   90.00
_cell.angle_beta   90.00
_cell.angle_gamma   90.00
#
_symmetry.space_group_name_H-M   'P 1'
#
loop_
_entity.id
_entity.type
_entity.pdbx_description
1 polymer ?
#
loop_
_entity_poly.entity_id
_entity_poly.type
_entity_poly.pdbx_seq_one_letter_code
_entity_poly.pdbx_strand_id
1 'polypeptide(L)'
;MGVWKTIVLSATQTAIVARTFETARGREPLYIPCSESNIRLTQVNHMSESATSATVKPIGYNENPDLLPVPETAKTYSALTFSFMMFSMNTNIPMFLLGPIAAINGLDIWQAIIGAGIGNLAAVIVMGLNSIAGVKHGITFPVQLRASFGFKGVHIMNFLRAFAGMIWFGIEAWGGSNALALIVLYAIGMSAEAATEASFTWLIVFLLLYLGSFVIVLRFGLKGIGKMADYAGPIMLIYFIWLAWWMSTQPQFAANIPKLYVSTAGYASVSFFIYLAVQTNWWATVALNISDLARGAKKWSAVWIGLIVGVVLAQMGGTAIGYTLATLSGLGFNALPQIIIITYAPGALAILLGLLFAFLAPWSTDITANSPPVIDLLMNSLKLSWKNAVLGSAIVAFFVAPWWAASNAPQYVNYFTNWASNYGILLGPIAGPMIAHYYLIAKGKLDLQKLYTYGQGGYWYHGGWSVSGYLAVIVTWIISYALAYMSPNYLLAKLEVGGVSIPFPGGPIWYAAVVLSFVLYYIFAKALKEY
;
A
#
# COMPACT_ATOMS: atom_id res chain seq x y z
N MET A 1 -32.19 -16.35 -29.62
CA MET A 1 -31.17 -17.42 -29.78
C MET A 1 -30.09 -16.88 -30.69
N GLY A 2 -28.86 -16.72 -30.19
CA GLY A 2 -27.71 -16.27 -30.96
C GLY A 2 -27.08 -14.97 -30.43
N VAL A 3 -25.78 -15.05 -30.15
CA VAL A 3 -24.82 -13.97 -29.83
C VAL A 3 -24.74 -13.49 -28.36
N TRP A 4 -24.34 -14.39 -27.46
CA TRP A 4 -23.52 -14.08 -26.27
C TRP A 4 -22.41 -15.12 -26.15
N LYS A 5 -21.40 -15.01 -27.02
CA LYS A 5 -20.11 -15.67 -26.87
C LYS A 5 -19.07 -14.58 -26.97
N THR A 6 -18.49 -14.19 -25.83
CA THR A 6 -17.10 -13.76 -25.59
C THR A 6 -17.08 -12.96 -24.30
N ILE A 7 -16.49 -13.54 -23.25
CA ILE A 7 -15.73 -12.98 -22.11
C ILE A 7 -15.68 -14.14 -21.09
N VAL A 8 -14.91 -15.16 -21.42
CA VAL A 8 -14.48 -16.21 -20.48
C VAL A 8 -12.99 -16.36 -20.72
N LEU A 9 -12.18 -15.52 -20.08
CA LEU A 9 -10.74 -15.69 -20.02
C LEU A 9 -10.28 -15.63 -18.56
N SER A 10 -10.33 -16.82 -17.96
CA SER A 10 -9.38 -17.39 -16.99
C SER A 10 -9.12 -16.61 -15.68
N ALA A 11 -9.85 -17.06 -14.65
CA ALA A 11 -9.74 -16.73 -13.23
C ALA A 11 -8.56 -17.43 -12.51
N THR A 12 -7.32 -17.24 -12.99
CA THR A 12 -6.15 -17.99 -12.47
C THR A 12 -5.00 -17.12 -11.95
N GLN A 13 -5.10 -15.78 -11.94
CA GLN A 13 -3.89 -14.93 -11.99
C GLN A 13 -3.67 -13.95 -10.82
N THR A 14 -4.65 -13.65 -9.98
CA THR A 14 -4.44 -12.99 -8.67
C THR A 14 -4.18 -13.98 -7.53
N ALA A 15 -4.25 -15.27 -7.82
CA ALA A 15 -3.84 -16.33 -6.92
C ALA A 15 -2.34 -16.28 -6.59
N ILE A 16 -1.53 -15.38 -7.16
CA ILE A 16 -0.08 -15.30 -6.88
C ILE A 16 0.20 -14.54 -5.59
N VAL A 17 -0.56 -13.49 -5.23
CA VAL A 17 -0.43 -12.86 -3.90
C VAL A 17 -0.83 -13.86 -2.81
N ALA A 18 -1.86 -14.69 -3.05
CA ALA A 18 -2.24 -15.78 -2.13
C ALA A 18 -1.35 -17.05 -2.23
N ARG A 19 -0.75 -17.36 -3.39
CA ARG A 19 0.14 -18.54 -3.58
C ARG A 19 1.53 -18.31 -3.00
N THR A 20 1.98 -17.06 -2.91
CA THR A 20 3.15 -16.69 -2.11
C THR A 20 2.94 -17.06 -0.63
N PHE A 21 1.69 -17.21 -0.18
CA PHE A 21 1.34 -17.68 1.17
C PHE A 21 0.97 -19.17 1.27
N GLU A 22 0.65 -19.87 0.17
CA GLU A 22 0.35 -21.32 0.21
C GLU A 22 1.62 -22.20 0.29
N THR A 23 2.79 -21.69 -0.12
CA THR A 23 4.10 -22.36 0.06
C THR A 23 4.61 -22.31 1.50
N ALA A 24 3.99 -21.51 2.38
CA ALA A 24 4.28 -21.46 3.82
C ALA A 24 3.87 -22.74 4.59
N ARG A 25 3.25 -23.72 3.93
CA ARG A 25 3.13 -25.07 4.49
C ARG A 25 4.45 -25.79 4.26
N GLY A 26 5.21 -25.98 5.33
CA GLY A 26 6.17 -27.07 5.42
C GLY A 26 5.46 -28.36 5.00
N ARG A 27 5.66 -28.76 3.75
CA ARG A 27 5.47 -30.12 3.31
C ARG A 27 6.85 -30.74 3.43
N GLU A 28 6.97 -31.72 4.30
CA GLU A 28 8.01 -32.74 4.17
C GLU A 28 8.05 -33.19 2.70
N PRO A 29 9.25 -33.39 2.12
CA PRO A 29 9.34 -33.87 0.77
C PRO A 29 8.65 -35.24 0.72
N LEU A 30 7.57 -35.33 -0.07
CA LEU A 30 6.99 -36.61 -0.42
C LEU A 30 8.05 -37.33 -1.25
N TYR A 31 8.81 -38.19 -0.58
CA TYR A 31 9.76 -39.10 -1.18
C TYR A 31 8.93 -40.06 -2.04
N ILE A 32 8.93 -39.86 -3.36
CA ILE A 32 8.45 -40.86 -4.31
C ILE A 32 9.68 -41.70 -4.64
N PRO A 33 9.76 -42.97 -4.23
CA PRO A 33 10.86 -43.83 -4.66
C PRO A 33 10.67 -44.07 -6.16
N CYS A 34 11.58 -43.56 -6.97
CA CYS A 34 11.65 -43.89 -8.39
C CYS A 34 12.16 -45.33 -8.49
N SER A 35 11.26 -46.28 -8.72
CA SER A 35 11.62 -47.65 -9.09
C SER A 35 12.33 -47.63 -10.43
N GLU A 36 13.44 -48.35 -10.51
CA GLU A 36 14.24 -48.58 -11.71
C GLU A 36 13.40 -49.12 -12.87
N SER A 37 13.41 -48.42 -14.00
CA SER A 37 13.31 -49.06 -15.31
C SER A 37 13.85 -48.13 -16.40
N ASN A 38 15.02 -48.50 -16.92
CA ASN A 38 15.59 -48.22 -18.24
C ASN A 38 14.75 -47.34 -19.19
N ILE A 39 15.29 -46.20 -19.64
CA ILE A 39 15.31 -45.82 -21.07
C ILE A 39 16.45 -44.82 -21.34
N ARG A 40 17.22 -45.23 -22.35
CA ARG A 40 18.39 -44.69 -23.06
C ARG A 40 18.64 -43.17 -23.08
N LEU A 41 19.93 -42.87 -22.89
CA LEU A 41 20.67 -41.69 -23.33
C LEU A 41 20.43 -41.37 -24.83
N THR A 42 20.04 -40.14 -25.13
CA THR A 42 20.34 -39.49 -26.40
C THR A 42 20.91 -38.11 -26.14
N GLN A 43 22.20 -37.96 -26.44
CA GLN A 43 22.88 -36.68 -26.57
C GLN A 43 22.18 -35.85 -27.65
N VAL A 44 21.89 -34.58 -27.35
CA VAL A 44 21.68 -33.55 -28.36
C VAL A 44 22.59 -32.38 -27.98
N ASN A 45 23.68 -32.25 -28.72
CA ASN A 45 24.57 -31.09 -28.68
C ASN A 45 24.05 -30.01 -29.64
N HIS A 46 24.18 -28.77 -29.18
CA HIS A 46 24.14 -27.48 -29.89
C HIS A 46 22.81 -27.00 -30.50
N MET A 47 22.17 -26.07 -29.76
CA MET A 47 21.64 -24.83 -30.35
C MET A 47 22.00 -23.64 -29.45
N SER A 48 22.18 -22.51 -30.13
CA SER A 48 22.83 -21.27 -29.73
C SER A 48 22.31 -20.56 -28.49
N GLU A 49 23.23 -19.85 -27.83
CA GLU A 49 23.00 -18.82 -26.82
C GLU A 49 21.85 -17.88 -27.20
N SER A 50 20.73 -17.97 -26.47
CA SER A 50 19.86 -16.82 -26.23
C SER A 50 19.09 -17.01 -24.92
N ALA A 51 19.22 -16.02 -24.03
CA ALA A 51 18.49 -15.82 -22.77
C ALA A 51 18.68 -16.88 -21.67
N THR A 52 19.85 -16.85 -21.01
CA THR A 52 20.07 -17.48 -19.70
C THR A 52 19.11 -16.88 -18.66
N SER A 53 18.12 -17.66 -18.20
CA SER A 53 17.55 -17.43 -16.87
C SER A 53 18.66 -17.68 -15.87
N ALA A 54 19.23 -16.63 -15.28
CA ALA A 54 20.28 -16.81 -14.27
C ALA A 54 19.68 -17.56 -13.07
N THR A 55 20.03 -18.84 -12.96
CA THR A 55 19.75 -19.65 -11.77
C THR A 55 20.63 -19.11 -10.64
N VAL A 56 20.13 -18.13 -9.91
CA VAL A 56 20.85 -17.57 -8.76
C VAL A 56 20.89 -18.61 -7.64
N LYS A 57 22.08 -18.85 -7.08
CA LYS A 57 22.26 -19.76 -5.95
C LYS A 57 22.64 -18.96 -4.71
N PRO A 58 21.84 -18.95 -3.64
CA PRO A 58 22.24 -18.32 -2.38
C PRO A 58 23.56 -18.91 -1.86
N ILE A 59 24.50 -18.04 -1.46
CA ILE A 59 25.82 -18.43 -0.94
C ILE A 59 25.96 -17.94 0.50
N GLY A 60 26.31 -18.84 1.41
CA GLY A 60 26.62 -18.51 2.82
C GLY A 60 25.41 -18.35 3.74
N TYR A 61 24.19 -18.66 3.26
CA TYR A 61 22.96 -18.68 4.05
C TYR A 61 21.84 -19.42 3.30
N ASN A 62 20.74 -19.72 3.99
CA ASN A 62 19.51 -20.23 3.39
C ASN A 62 18.57 -19.05 3.09
N GLU A 63 18.23 -18.85 1.83
CA GLU A 63 17.28 -17.83 1.41
C GLU A 63 15.83 -18.34 1.49
N ASN A 64 14.89 -17.45 1.79
CA ASN A 64 13.48 -17.76 1.62
C ASN A 64 13.18 -17.97 0.11
N PRO A 65 12.63 -19.13 -0.30
CA PRO A 65 12.25 -19.37 -1.70
C PRO A 65 11.39 -18.28 -2.33
N ASP A 66 10.53 -17.61 -1.55
CA ASP A 66 9.64 -16.55 -2.04
C ASP A 66 10.39 -15.26 -2.43
N LEU A 67 11.62 -15.10 -1.93
CA LEU A 67 12.50 -13.97 -2.26
C LEU A 67 13.33 -14.22 -3.52
N LEU A 68 13.35 -15.45 -4.05
CA LEU A 68 14.12 -15.78 -5.25
C LEU A 68 13.58 -15.03 -6.49
N PRO A 69 14.43 -14.80 -7.51
CA PRO A 69 14.02 -14.10 -8.71
C PRO A 69 12.92 -14.85 -9.46
N VAL A 70 11.91 -14.11 -9.95
CA VAL A 70 10.90 -14.64 -10.86
C VAL A 70 11.52 -14.84 -12.25
N PRO A 71 11.55 -16.07 -12.80
CA PRO A 71 12.06 -16.33 -14.15
C PRO A 71 11.23 -15.61 -15.21
N GLU A 72 11.86 -15.24 -16.33
CA GLU A 72 11.18 -14.55 -17.44
C GLU A 72 9.97 -15.32 -17.97
N THR A 73 10.07 -16.65 -18.02
CA THR A 73 8.99 -17.56 -18.47
C THR A 73 7.79 -17.60 -17.52
N ALA A 74 7.98 -17.20 -16.25
CA ALA A 74 6.92 -17.14 -15.24
C ALA A 74 6.23 -15.76 -15.15
N LYS A 75 6.72 -14.75 -15.88
CA LYS A 75 6.14 -13.41 -15.90
C LYS A 75 4.87 -13.40 -16.74
N THR A 76 3.73 -13.19 -16.09
CA THR A 76 2.41 -13.30 -16.72
C THR A 76 1.66 -11.98 -16.78
N TYR A 77 2.04 -10.96 -16.00
CA TYR A 77 1.21 -9.76 -15.87
C TYR A 77 1.31 -8.90 -17.12
N SER A 78 0.15 -8.70 -17.76
CA SER A 78 -0.06 -7.74 -18.83
C SER A 78 -0.33 -6.34 -18.25
N ALA A 79 -0.37 -5.32 -19.12
CA ALA A 79 -0.79 -3.97 -18.70
C ALA A 79 -2.18 -4.01 -18.05
N LEU A 80 -3.12 -4.75 -18.64
CA LEU A 80 -4.47 -4.92 -18.11
C LEU A 80 -4.46 -5.59 -16.72
N THR A 81 -3.69 -6.67 -16.58
CA THR A 81 -3.54 -7.39 -15.30
C THR A 81 -2.98 -6.48 -14.22
N PHE A 82 -1.93 -5.72 -14.54
CA PHE A 82 -1.30 -4.80 -13.59
C PHE A 82 -2.23 -3.63 -13.26
N SER A 83 -2.97 -3.08 -14.23
CA SER A 83 -3.99 -2.05 -14.00
C SER A 83 -5.05 -2.53 -13.02
N PHE A 84 -5.62 -3.73 -13.20
CA PHE A 84 -6.62 -4.27 -12.29
C PHE A 84 -6.06 -4.55 -10.90
N MET A 85 -4.82 -5.03 -10.81
CA MET A 85 -4.15 -5.25 -9.52
C MET A 85 -3.98 -3.93 -8.76
N MET A 86 -3.49 -2.88 -9.43
CA MET A 86 -3.32 -1.57 -8.81
C MET A 86 -4.66 -0.91 -8.48
N PHE A 87 -5.65 -1.03 -9.37
CA PHE A 87 -7.00 -0.52 -9.16
C PHE A 87 -7.70 -1.18 -7.97
N SER A 88 -7.61 -2.51 -7.86
CA SER A 88 -8.19 -3.26 -6.74
C SER A 88 -7.53 -2.86 -5.43
N MET A 89 -6.20 -2.75 -5.39
CA MET A 89 -5.47 -2.27 -4.21
C MET A 89 -5.82 -0.82 -3.83
N ASN A 90 -6.10 0.03 -4.82
CA ASN A 90 -6.53 1.40 -4.59
C ASN A 90 -7.97 1.49 -4.03
N THR A 91 -8.83 0.54 -4.37
CA THR A 91 -10.26 0.63 -4.04
C THR A 91 -10.52 0.13 -2.61
N ASN A 92 -10.27 1.01 -1.64
CA ASN A 92 -10.56 0.80 -0.23
C ASN A 92 -11.41 1.93 0.37
N ILE A 93 -11.83 1.79 1.63
CA ILE A 93 -12.66 2.82 2.29
C ILE A 93 -11.92 4.15 2.44
N PRO A 94 -10.66 4.17 2.89
CA PRO A 94 -9.90 5.39 2.93
C PRO A 94 -9.77 6.17 1.62
N MET A 95 -9.79 5.52 0.44
CA MET A 95 -9.87 6.24 -0.83
C MET A 95 -11.03 7.24 -0.85
N PHE A 96 -12.18 6.87 -0.28
CA PHE A 96 -13.36 7.74 -0.21
C PHE A 96 -13.27 8.80 0.89
N LEU A 97 -12.27 8.74 1.78
CA LEU A 97 -11.97 9.80 2.77
C LEU A 97 -11.18 10.96 2.16
N LEU A 98 -10.50 10.75 1.04
CA LEU A 98 -9.67 11.78 0.40
C LEU A 98 -10.49 12.99 -0.06
N GLY A 99 -11.69 12.75 -0.60
CA GLY A 99 -12.63 13.80 -0.97
C GLY A 99 -13.13 14.65 0.22
N PRO A 100 -13.69 14.03 1.29
CA PRO A 100 -14.02 14.73 2.53
C PRO A 100 -12.86 15.54 3.10
N ILE A 101 -11.63 14.99 3.10
CA ILE A 101 -10.44 15.71 3.59
C ILE A 101 -10.18 16.96 2.76
N ALA A 102 -10.32 16.90 1.43
CA ALA A 102 -10.19 18.08 0.59
C ALA A 102 -11.25 19.16 0.92
N ALA A 103 -12.52 18.76 1.02
CA ALA A 103 -13.62 19.66 1.35
C ALA A 103 -13.43 20.33 2.72
N ILE A 104 -13.02 19.54 3.72
CA ILE A 104 -12.69 20.01 5.09
C ILE A 104 -11.54 21.03 5.07
N ASN A 105 -10.54 20.81 4.20
CA ASN A 105 -9.42 21.71 4.01
C ASN A 105 -9.77 22.97 3.21
N GLY A 106 -11.03 23.16 2.84
CA GLY A 106 -11.49 24.35 2.12
C GLY A 106 -11.19 24.32 0.62
N LEU A 107 -10.81 23.16 0.09
CA LEU A 107 -10.56 22.98 -1.33
C LEU A 107 -11.89 22.77 -2.06
N ASP A 108 -12.01 23.33 -3.26
CA ASP A 108 -13.10 22.97 -4.17
C ASP A 108 -12.84 21.59 -4.82
N ILE A 109 -13.85 21.06 -5.52
CA ILE A 109 -13.75 19.74 -6.16
C ILE A 109 -12.64 19.65 -7.22
N TRP A 110 -12.34 20.75 -7.94
CA TRP A 110 -11.29 20.75 -8.95
C TRP A 110 -9.92 20.76 -8.31
N GLN A 111 -9.73 21.55 -7.26
CA GLN A 111 -8.54 21.50 -6.42
C GLN A 111 -8.35 20.11 -5.83
N ALA A 112 -9.41 19.46 -5.36
CA ALA A 112 -9.36 18.09 -4.85
C ALA A 112 -8.90 17.09 -5.94
N ILE A 113 -9.47 17.15 -7.15
CA ILE A 113 -9.13 16.27 -8.27
C ILE A 113 -7.70 16.53 -8.78
N ILE A 114 -7.31 17.80 -8.92
CA ILE A 114 -5.97 18.20 -9.36
C ILE A 114 -4.94 17.79 -8.32
N GLY A 115 -5.20 18.04 -7.03
CA GLY A 115 -4.33 17.62 -5.95
C GLY A 115 -4.18 16.10 -5.88
N ALA A 116 -5.26 15.35 -6.12
CA ALA A 116 -5.20 13.90 -6.27
C ALA A 116 -4.30 13.51 -7.44
N GLY A 117 -4.49 14.10 -8.63
CA GLY A 117 -3.68 13.82 -9.81
C GLY A 117 -2.19 14.10 -9.60
N ILE A 118 -1.84 15.29 -9.09
CA ILE A 118 -0.45 15.69 -8.83
C ILE A 118 0.19 14.79 -7.77
N GLY A 119 -0.49 14.60 -6.64
CA GLY A 119 0.06 13.83 -5.52
C GLY A 119 0.33 12.38 -5.90
N ASN A 120 -0.62 11.75 -6.60
CA ASN A 120 -0.49 10.35 -7.04
C ASN A 120 0.51 10.20 -8.18
N LEU A 121 0.59 11.17 -9.12
CA LEU A 121 1.59 11.14 -10.18
C LEU A 121 3.01 11.17 -9.61
N ALA A 122 3.27 12.00 -8.60
CA ALA A 122 4.58 12.06 -7.96
C ALA A 122 4.97 10.72 -7.30
N ALA A 123 4.03 10.09 -6.58
CA ALA A 123 4.27 8.75 -6.02
C ALA A 123 4.49 7.70 -7.12
N VAL A 124 3.68 7.73 -8.19
CA VAL A 124 3.78 6.83 -9.33
C VAL A 124 5.09 6.98 -10.09
N ILE A 125 5.67 8.18 -10.18
CA ILE A 125 7.00 8.37 -10.76
C ILE A 125 8.05 7.58 -9.97
N VAL A 126 8.04 7.71 -8.64
CA VAL A 126 8.98 6.97 -7.76
C VAL A 126 8.71 5.45 -7.83
N MET A 127 7.44 5.03 -7.78
CA MET A 127 7.05 3.63 -7.97
C MET A 127 7.54 3.09 -9.32
N GLY A 128 7.27 3.81 -10.41
CA GLY A 128 7.64 3.40 -11.76
C GLY A 128 9.15 3.26 -11.90
N LEU A 129 9.93 4.19 -11.36
CA LEU A 129 11.39 4.13 -11.34
C LEU A 129 11.92 2.93 -10.56
N ASN A 130 11.39 2.68 -9.34
CA ASN A 130 11.79 1.54 -8.52
C ASN A 130 11.35 0.20 -9.11
N SER A 131 10.19 0.17 -9.79
CA SER A 131 9.62 -1.05 -10.35
C SER A 131 10.49 -1.70 -11.42
N ILE A 132 11.32 -0.92 -12.12
CA ILE A 132 12.14 -1.43 -13.23
C ILE A 132 13.11 -2.52 -12.75
N ALA A 133 13.64 -2.39 -11.53
CA ALA A 133 14.48 -3.43 -10.93
C ALA A 133 13.70 -4.74 -10.75
N GLY A 134 12.49 -4.68 -10.19
CA GLY A 134 11.59 -5.83 -10.05
C GLY A 134 11.24 -6.46 -11.41
N VAL A 135 10.83 -5.65 -12.39
CA VAL A 135 10.49 -6.14 -13.74
C VAL A 135 11.68 -6.80 -14.42
N LYS A 136 12.85 -6.16 -14.41
CA LYS A 136 14.01 -6.63 -15.18
C LYS A 136 14.69 -7.82 -14.52
N HIS A 137 14.83 -7.78 -13.20
CA HIS A 137 15.62 -8.76 -12.44
C HIS A 137 14.76 -9.81 -11.71
N GLY A 138 13.43 -9.65 -11.68
CA GLY A 138 12.52 -10.57 -11.00
C GLY A 138 12.62 -10.53 -9.48
N ILE A 139 13.32 -9.54 -8.91
CA ILE A 139 13.65 -9.46 -7.47
C ILE A 139 12.57 -8.75 -6.66
N THR A 140 12.51 -9.07 -5.37
CA THR A 140 11.65 -8.41 -4.37
C THR A 140 12.29 -7.13 -3.84
N PHE A 141 11.50 -6.35 -3.12
CA PHE A 141 11.95 -5.15 -2.42
C PHE A 141 13.07 -5.40 -1.40
N PRO A 142 12.98 -6.39 -0.47
CA PRO A 142 14.08 -6.66 0.47
C PRO A 142 15.39 -7.02 -0.24
N VAL A 143 15.31 -7.71 -1.37
CA VAL A 143 16.49 -8.07 -2.18
C VAL A 143 17.04 -6.83 -2.89
N GLN A 144 16.18 -6.02 -3.50
CA GLN A 144 16.59 -4.76 -4.14
C GLN A 144 17.32 -3.82 -3.17
N LEU A 145 16.86 -3.74 -1.91
CA LEU A 145 17.50 -2.92 -0.88
C LEU A 145 18.95 -3.31 -0.59
N ARG A 146 19.35 -4.57 -0.81
CA ARG A 146 20.72 -5.04 -0.54
C ARG A 146 21.76 -4.26 -1.35
N ALA A 147 21.39 -3.83 -2.55
CA ALA A 147 22.24 -3.01 -3.41
C ALA A 147 22.44 -1.58 -2.90
N SER A 148 21.52 -1.02 -2.13
CA SER A 148 21.64 0.37 -1.64
C SER A 148 22.08 0.45 -0.19
N PHE A 149 21.79 -0.57 0.62
CA PHE A 149 21.96 -0.54 2.07
C PHE A 149 22.87 -1.66 2.60
N GLY A 150 23.26 -2.61 1.75
CA GLY A 150 24.06 -3.78 2.14
C GLY A 150 23.23 -4.92 2.68
N PHE A 151 23.80 -6.12 2.63
CA PHE A 151 23.09 -7.37 2.97
C PHE A 151 22.48 -7.37 4.38
N LYS A 152 23.19 -6.84 5.39
CA LYS A 152 22.68 -6.71 6.76
C LYS A 152 21.91 -5.42 6.97
N GLY A 153 22.32 -4.34 6.30
CA GLY A 153 21.71 -3.03 6.44
C GLY A 153 20.26 -2.94 5.94
N VAL A 154 19.76 -3.90 5.18
CA VAL A 154 18.35 -3.88 4.73
C VAL A 154 17.33 -3.97 5.87
N HIS A 155 17.68 -4.55 7.03
CA HIS A 155 16.70 -4.83 8.09
C HIS A 155 16.06 -3.59 8.67
N ILE A 156 16.80 -2.49 8.82
CA ILE A 156 16.25 -1.21 9.33
C ILE A 156 15.27 -0.61 8.32
N MET A 157 15.60 -0.66 7.03
CA MET A 157 14.71 -0.14 5.98
C MET A 157 13.43 -0.97 5.84
N ASN A 158 13.55 -2.30 5.96
CA ASN A 158 12.39 -3.19 6.04
C ASN A 158 11.54 -2.90 7.28
N PHE A 159 12.17 -2.64 8.43
CA PHE A 159 11.46 -2.24 9.64
C PHE A 159 10.68 -0.92 9.45
N LEU A 160 11.30 0.12 8.87
CA LEU A 160 10.60 1.40 8.61
C LEU A 160 9.41 1.22 7.67
N ARG A 161 9.54 0.38 6.64
CA ARG A 161 8.43 0.02 5.74
C ARG A 161 7.33 -0.75 6.47
N ALA A 162 7.68 -1.70 7.34
CA ALA A 162 6.74 -2.46 8.14
C ALA A 162 6.04 -1.61 9.21
N PHE A 163 6.77 -0.64 9.80
CA PHE A 163 6.23 0.34 10.74
C PHE A 163 5.14 1.21 10.11
N ALA A 164 5.36 1.67 8.88
CA ALA A 164 4.31 2.36 8.14
C ALA A 164 3.12 1.43 7.82
N GLY A 165 3.40 0.18 7.45
CA GLY A 165 2.38 -0.83 7.17
C GLY A 165 1.49 -1.17 8.37
N MET A 166 2.06 -1.31 9.57
CA MET A 166 1.27 -1.59 10.78
C MET A 166 0.33 -0.44 11.16
N ILE A 167 0.70 0.82 10.87
CA ILE A 167 -0.18 1.97 11.13
C ILE A 167 -1.33 2.01 10.13
N TRP A 168 -1.05 1.75 8.85
CA TRP A 168 -2.11 1.57 7.87
C TRP A 168 -3.03 0.40 8.22
N PHE A 169 -2.48 -0.71 8.73
CA PHE A 169 -3.28 -1.83 9.23
C PHE A 169 -4.21 -1.38 10.36
N GLY A 170 -3.71 -0.61 11.33
CA GLY A 170 -4.56 -0.07 12.40
C GLY A 170 -5.70 0.84 11.89
N ILE A 171 -5.41 1.70 10.90
CA ILE A 171 -6.38 2.62 10.28
C ILE A 171 -7.49 1.84 9.57
N GLU A 172 -7.11 0.90 8.70
CA GLU A 172 -8.05 0.08 7.94
C GLU A 172 -8.87 -0.83 8.87
N ALA A 173 -8.22 -1.43 9.88
CA ALA A 173 -8.90 -2.23 10.89
C ALA A 173 -9.94 -1.41 11.66
N TRP A 174 -9.67 -0.17 12.05
CA TRP A 174 -10.67 0.72 12.66
C TRP A 174 -11.85 0.96 11.71
N GLY A 175 -11.57 1.33 10.45
CA GLY A 175 -12.61 1.65 9.46
C GLY A 175 -13.52 0.47 9.14
N GLY A 176 -12.94 -0.71 8.99
CA GLY A 176 -13.68 -1.95 8.75
C GLY A 176 -14.46 -2.42 9.97
N SER A 177 -13.90 -2.23 11.17
CA SER A 177 -14.59 -2.55 12.43
C SER A 177 -15.82 -1.68 12.66
N ASN A 178 -15.72 -0.39 12.33
CA ASN A 178 -16.86 0.52 12.38
C ASN A 178 -17.97 0.09 11.39
N ALA A 179 -17.61 -0.29 10.17
CA ALA A 179 -18.58 -0.81 9.20
C ALA A 179 -19.25 -2.10 9.71
N LEU A 180 -18.48 -3.03 10.28
CA LEU A 180 -19.01 -4.26 10.86
C LEU A 180 -19.95 -3.98 12.04
N ALA A 181 -19.61 -3.01 12.89
CA ALA A 181 -20.44 -2.55 13.98
C ALA A 181 -21.79 -2.04 13.46
N LEU A 182 -21.76 -1.17 12.45
CA LEU A 182 -22.97 -0.60 11.86
C LEU A 182 -23.85 -1.67 11.21
N ILE A 183 -23.29 -2.69 10.55
CA ILE A 183 -24.06 -3.82 10.01
C ILE A 183 -24.85 -4.51 11.14
N VAL A 184 -24.17 -4.88 12.22
CA VAL A 184 -24.79 -5.63 13.31
C VAL A 184 -25.80 -4.79 14.08
N LEU A 185 -25.45 -3.55 14.43
CA LEU A 185 -26.30 -2.64 15.20
C LEU A 185 -27.56 -2.24 14.42
N TYR A 186 -27.43 -2.00 13.11
CA TYR A 186 -28.58 -1.73 12.25
C TYR A 186 -29.46 -2.98 12.10
N ALA A 187 -28.86 -4.17 11.95
CA ALA A 187 -29.60 -5.43 11.80
C ALA A 187 -30.43 -5.82 13.04
N ILE A 188 -30.03 -5.41 14.24
CA ILE A 188 -30.81 -5.62 15.48
C ILE A 188 -31.90 -4.55 15.69
N GLY A 189 -32.09 -3.64 14.74
CA GLY A 189 -33.19 -2.67 14.73
C GLY A 189 -32.87 -1.31 15.33
N MET A 190 -31.60 -0.96 15.56
CA MET A 190 -31.24 0.40 15.98
C MET A 190 -31.43 1.39 14.82
N SER A 191 -31.83 2.63 15.12
CA SER A 191 -31.84 3.71 14.12
C SER A 191 -30.42 4.02 13.65
N ALA A 192 -30.27 4.70 12.51
CA ALA A 192 -28.96 5.05 11.96
C ALA A 192 -28.14 5.90 12.95
N GLU A 193 -28.78 6.83 13.66
CA GLU A 193 -28.15 7.71 14.65
C GLU A 193 -27.67 6.90 15.86
N ALA A 194 -28.56 6.09 16.43
CA ALA A 194 -28.25 5.26 17.59
C ALA A 194 -27.18 4.20 17.28
N ALA A 195 -27.24 3.60 16.08
CA ALA A 195 -26.22 2.68 15.59
C ALA A 195 -24.87 3.38 15.40
N THR A 196 -24.85 4.61 14.90
CA THR A 196 -23.61 5.40 14.73
C THR A 196 -22.95 5.68 16.08
N GLU A 197 -23.69 6.17 17.06
CA GLU A 197 -23.16 6.43 18.41
C GLU A 197 -22.66 5.14 19.09
N ALA A 198 -23.46 4.07 19.01
CA ALA A 198 -23.09 2.77 19.55
C ALA A 198 -21.89 2.15 18.81
N SER A 199 -21.71 2.40 17.52
CA SER A 199 -20.61 1.84 16.74
C SER A 199 -19.23 2.31 17.22
N PHE A 200 -19.13 3.55 17.71
CA PHE A 200 -17.91 4.08 18.31
C PHE A 200 -17.68 3.50 19.70
N THR A 201 -18.75 3.38 20.50
CA THR A 201 -18.70 2.83 21.87
C THR A 201 -18.24 1.37 21.87
N TRP A 202 -18.80 0.56 20.98
CA TRP A 202 -18.52 -0.88 20.89
C TRP A 202 -17.39 -1.23 19.93
N LEU A 203 -16.69 -0.23 19.40
CA LEU A 203 -15.67 -0.42 18.35
C LEU A 203 -14.62 -1.46 18.72
N ILE A 204 -14.17 -1.49 19.98
CA ILE A 204 -13.15 -2.45 20.45
C ILE A 204 -13.60 -3.90 20.28
N VAL A 205 -14.90 -4.19 20.46
CA VAL A 205 -15.47 -5.53 20.27
C VAL A 205 -15.44 -5.89 18.79
N PHE A 206 -15.88 -4.98 17.92
CA PHE A 206 -15.86 -5.20 16.48
C PHE A 206 -14.45 -5.25 15.90
N LEU A 207 -13.48 -4.58 16.53
CA LEU A 207 -12.05 -4.70 16.20
C LEU A 207 -11.52 -6.09 16.50
N LEU A 208 -11.88 -6.69 17.63
CA LEU A 208 -11.53 -8.07 17.92
C LEU A 208 -12.17 -9.04 16.92
N LEU A 209 -13.41 -8.78 16.48
CA LEU A 209 -14.07 -9.58 15.44
C LEU A 209 -13.39 -9.43 14.07
N TYR A 210 -13.04 -8.20 13.69
CA TYR A 210 -12.30 -7.90 12.47
C TYR A 210 -10.97 -8.65 12.45
N LEU A 211 -10.16 -8.49 13.50
CA LEU A 211 -8.85 -9.14 13.63
C LEU A 211 -8.97 -10.66 13.75
N GLY A 212 -9.98 -11.15 14.45
CA GLY A 212 -10.30 -12.58 14.54
C GLY A 212 -10.60 -13.17 13.16
N SER A 213 -11.43 -12.50 12.37
CA SER A 213 -11.75 -12.92 10.99
C SER A 213 -10.50 -12.94 10.11
N PHE A 214 -9.65 -11.91 10.22
CA PHE A 214 -8.36 -11.82 9.54
C PHE A 214 -7.44 -13.00 9.89
N VAL A 215 -7.25 -13.29 11.19
CA VAL A 215 -6.39 -14.38 11.66
C VAL A 215 -6.90 -15.74 11.22
N ILE A 216 -8.21 -15.99 11.32
CA ILE A 216 -8.85 -17.23 10.86
C ILE A 216 -8.54 -17.42 9.37
N VAL A 217 -8.81 -16.40 8.56
CA VAL A 217 -8.62 -16.49 7.11
C VAL A 217 -7.17 -16.75 6.72
N LEU A 218 -6.21 -16.02 7.28
CA LEU A 218 -4.80 -16.21 6.95
C LEU A 218 -4.21 -17.54 7.47
N ARG A 219 -4.81 -18.14 8.51
CA ARG A 219 -4.39 -19.46 9.02
C ARG A 219 -5.01 -20.62 8.26
N PHE A 220 -6.26 -20.51 7.83
CA PHE A 220 -7.01 -21.61 7.19
C PHE A 220 -6.99 -21.57 5.65
N GLY A 221 -6.63 -20.42 5.06
CA GLY A 221 -6.34 -20.27 3.63
C GLY A 221 -7.37 -19.43 2.88
N LEU A 222 -6.90 -18.82 1.79
CA LEU A 222 -7.54 -17.73 1.06
C LEU A 222 -8.35 -18.16 -0.19
N LYS A 223 -8.57 -19.47 -0.42
CA LYS A 223 -9.07 -19.96 -1.73
C LYS A 223 -10.37 -19.31 -2.22
N GLY A 224 -11.25 -18.90 -1.31
CA GLY A 224 -12.49 -18.15 -1.65
C GLY A 224 -12.33 -16.62 -1.61
N ILE A 225 -11.52 -16.10 -0.69
CA ILE A 225 -11.41 -14.67 -0.39
C ILE A 225 -10.56 -13.92 -1.42
N GLY A 226 -9.50 -14.53 -1.96
CA GLY A 226 -8.69 -13.90 -3.00
C GLY A 226 -9.51 -13.57 -4.27
N LYS A 227 -10.45 -14.46 -4.65
CA LYS A 227 -11.38 -14.20 -5.76
C LYS A 227 -12.40 -13.11 -5.43
N MET A 228 -12.80 -13.00 -4.16
CA MET A 228 -13.72 -11.95 -3.74
C MET A 228 -13.06 -10.57 -3.87
N ALA A 229 -11.78 -10.43 -3.49
CA ALA A 229 -11.03 -9.18 -3.61
C ALA A 229 -10.91 -8.70 -5.07
N ASP A 230 -10.83 -9.63 -6.03
CA ASP A 230 -10.79 -9.30 -7.47
C ASP A 230 -12.06 -8.57 -7.95
N TYR A 231 -13.23 -8.91 -7.38
CA TYR A 231 -14.51 -8.33 -7.75
C TYR A 231 -14.96 -7.22 -6.80
N ALA A 232 -14.54 -7.26 -5.53
CA ALA A 232 -14.97 -6.32 -4.50
C ALA A 232 -14.63 -4.87 -4.86
N GLY A 233 -13.41 -4.60 -5.35
CA GLY A 233 -13.01 -3.26 -5.75
C GLY A 233 -13.91 -2.65 -6.84
N PRO A 234 -14.01 -3.26 -8.04
CA PRO A 234 -14.87 -2.74 -9.10
C PRO A 234 -16.34 -2.59 -8.70
N ILE A 235 -16.91 -3.58 -7.99
CA ILE A 235 -18.32 -3.53 -7.56
C ILE A 235 -18.53 -2.42 -6.53
N MET A 236 -17.59 -2.23 -5.61
CA MET A 236 -17.62 -1.15 -4.63
C MET A 236 -17.58 0.22 -5.29
N LEU A 237 -16.71 0.42 -6.30
CA LEU A 237 -16.69 1.67 -7.03
C LEU A 237 -18.03 1.95 -7.71
N ILE A 238 -18.63 0.93 -8.35
CA ILE A 238 -19.96 1.04 -8.96
C ILE A 238 -21.01 1.45 -7.92
N TYR A 239 -20.96 0.86 -6.72
CA TYR A 239 -21.87 1.21 -5.62
C TYR A 239 -21.73 2.69 -5.22
N PHE A 240 -20.51 3.19 -5.01
CA PHE A 240 -20.32 4.59 -4.59
C PHE A 240 -20.62 5.59 -5.71
N ILE A 241 -20.37 5.23 -6.98
CA ILE A 241 -20.82 6.02 -8.14
C ILE A 241 -22.36 6.10 -8.14
N TRP A 242 -23.03 4.96 -7.98
CA TRP A 242 -24.48 4.90 -7.92
C TRP A 242 -25.03 5.72 -6.74
N LEU A 243 -24.44 5.60 -5.55
CA LEU A 243 -24.88 6.35 -4.37
C LEU A 243 -24.71 7.87 -4.58
N ALA A 244 -23.58 8.30 -5.14
CA ALA A 244 -23.33 9.70 -5.44
C ALA A 244 -24.33 10.24 -6.47
N TRP A 245 -24.58 9.48 -7.55
CA TRP A 245 -25.59 9.82 -8.55
C TRP A 245 -27.00 9.88 -7.93
N TRP A 246 -27.40 8.85 -7.18
CA TRP A 246 -28.71 8.79 -6.54
C TRP A 246 -28.91 9.98 -5.61
N MET A 247 -27.97 10.27 -4.69
CA MET A 247 -28.04 11.44 -3.81
C MET A 247 -28.10 12.74 -4.60
N SER A 248 -27.33 12.89 -5.67
CA SER A 248 -27.34 14.13 -6.49
C SER A 248 -28.68 14.41 -7.18
N THR A 249 -29.55 13.40 -7.30
CA THR A 249 -30.87 13.53 -7.96
C THR A 249 -32.03 13.72 -6.98
N GLN A 250 -31.80 13.59 -5.66
CA GLN A 250 -32.89 13.77 -4.71
C GLN A 250 -33.05 15.23 -4.27
N PRO A 251 -34.30 15.76 -4.20
CA PRO A 251 -34.54 17.15 -3.83
C PRO A 251 -33.96 17.57 -2.48
N GLN A 252 -33.92 16.68 -1.49
CA GLN A 252 -33.41 16.99 -0.14
C GLN A 252 -31.91 17.32 -0.12
N PHE A 253 -31.14 16.91 -1.12
CA PHE A 253 -29.70 17.19 -1.20
C PHE A 253 -29.37 18.38 -2.11
N ALA A 254 -30.36 18.99 -2.77
CA ALA A 254 -30.15 20.06 -3.74
C ALA A 254 -29.44 21.29 -3.15
N ALA A 255 -29.65 21.57 -1.87
CA ALA A 255 -28.98 22.68 -1.16
C ALA A 255 -27.46 22.47 -0.97
N ASN A 256 -27.02 21.22 -1.01
CA ASN A 256 -25.65 20.79 -0.70
C ASN A 256 -24.90 20.28 -1.94
N ILE A 257 -25.37 20.59 -3.15
CA ILE A 257 -24.65 20.26 -4.38
C ILE A 257 -23.26 20.93 -4.34
N PRO A 258 -22.17 20.20 -4.65
CA PRO A 258 -20.83 20.76 -4.73
C PRO A 258 -20.79 22.03 -5.56
N LYS A 259 -20.44 23.16 -4.93
CA LYS A 259 -20.21 24.41 -5.64
C LYS A 259 -18.90 24.31 -6.41
N LEU A 260 -19.01 24.27 -7.74
CA LEU A 260 -17.85 24.25 -8.61
C LEU A 260 -17.10 25.59 -8.46
N TYR A 261 -15.79 25.54 -8.26
CA TYR A 261 -14.90 26.72 -8.16
C TYR A 261 -15.07 27.62 -6.94
N VAL A 262 -15.73 27.15 -5.88
CA VAL A 262 -15.83 27.88 -4.61
C VAL A 262 -14.92 27.22 -3.57
N SER A 263 -13.79 27.86 -3.29
CA SER A 263 -12.80 27.41 -2.31
C SER A 263 -12.48 28.50 -1.29
N THR A 264 -12.08 28.08 -0.09
CA THR A 264 -11.54 28.95 0.98
C THR A 264 -10.02 28.83 1.09
N ALA A 265 -9.40 27.96 0.28
CA ALA A 265 -7.97 27.73 0.22
C ALA A 265 -7.45 27.79 -1.24
N GLY A 266 -6.29 28.43 -1.45
CA GLY A 266 -5.64 28.50 -2.77
C GLY A 266 -4.71 27.33 -3.07
N TYR A 267 -4.28 27.17 -4.32
CA TYR A 267 -3.33 26.13 -4.75
C TYR A 267 -1.93 26.21 -4.10
N ALA A 268 -1.54 27.38 -3.58
CA ALA A 268 -0.28 27.57 -2.85
C ALA A 268 -0.50 27.66 -1.32
N SER A 269 -1.67 27.25 -0.83
CA SER A 269 -2.00 27.28 0.59
C SER A 269 -1.44 26.08 1.35
N VAL A 270 -1.33 26.22 2.67
CA VAL A 270 -1.01 25.12 3.59
C VAL A 270 -1.99 23.96 3.42
N SER A 271 -3.29 24.26 3.34
CA SER A 271 -4.35 23.27 3.14
C SER A 271 -4.15 22.43 1.88
N PHE A 272 -3.79 23.05 0.77
CA PHE A 272 -3.51 22.33 -0.48
C PHE A 272 -2.25 21.46 -0.37
N PHE A 273 -1.20 21.95 0.29
CA PHE A 273 0.02 21.19 0.49
C PHE A 273 -0.13 20.01 1.47
N ILE A 274 -0.92 20.17 2.54
CA ILE A 274 -1.31 19.04 3.40
C ILE A 274 -2.07 18.01 2.58
N TYR A 275 -3.03 18.44 1.77
CA TYR A 275 -3.80 17.54 0.92
C TYR A 275 -2.93 16.82 -0.13
N LEU A 276 -1.99 17.51 -0.78
CA LEU A 276 -1.00 16.89 -1.66
C LEU A 276 -0.17 15.84 -0.92
N ALA A 277 0.24 16.14 0.31
CA ALA A 277 1.00 15.20 1.13
C ALA A 277 0.20 13.95 1.47
N VAL A 278 -1.07 14.09 1.86
CA VAL A 278 -1.97 12.95 2.07
C VAL A 278 -2.02 12.09 0.80
N GLN A 279 -2.22 12.71 -0.36
CA GLN A 279 -2.34 12.01 -1.66
C GLN A 279 -1.04 11.31 -2.09
N THR A 280 0.12 11.94 -1.92
CA THR A 280 1.41 11.33 -2.28
C THR A 280 1.81 10.25 -1.29
N ASN A 281 1.73 10.56 0.00
CA ASN A 281 2.19 9.65 1.03
C ASN A 281 1.29 8.42 1.09
N TRP A 282 0.01 8.48 0.69
CA TRP A 282 -0.84 7.30 0.50
C TRP A 282 -0.10 6.11 -0.16
N TRP A 283 0.68 6.40 -1.20
CA TRP A 283 1.44 5.41 -1.96
C TRP A 283 2.92 5.31 -1.58
N ALA A 284 3.42 6.06 -0.60
CA ALA A 284 4.85 6.08 -0.24
C ALA A 284 5.39 4.72 0.20
N THR A 285 4.56 3.90 0.85
CA THR A 285 4.89 2.50 1.20
C THR A 285 5.13 1.64 -0.04
N VAL A 286 4.20 1.69 -0.99
CA VAL A 286 4.26 0.92 -2.23
C VAL A 286 5.33 1.49 -3.17
N ALA A 287 5.63 2.79 -3.13
CA ALA A 287 6.74 3.41 -3.85
C ALA A 287 8.10 2.76 -3.55
N LEU A 288 8.28 2.25 -2.33
CA LEU A 288 9.44 1.44 -1.98
C LEU A 288 9.29 0.01 -2.48
N ASN A 289 8.18 -0.65 -2.14
CA ASN A 289 8.07 -2.10 -2.31
C ASN A 289 7.38 -2.57 -3.61
N ILE A 290 7.18 -1.67 -4.57
CA ILE A 290 6.56 -1.93 -5.88
C ILE A 290 7.21 -3.08 -6.64
N SER A 291 8.50 -3.36 -6.42
CA SER A 291 9.20 -4.51 -7.03
C SER A 291 8.56 -5.85 -6.68
N ASP A 292 7.96 -6.00 -5.50
CA ASP A 292 7.23 -7.20 -5.10
C ASP A 292 6.03 -7.48 -6.02
N LEU A 293 5.36 -6.41 -6.45
CA LEU A 293 4.20 -6.45 -7.33
C LEU A 293 4.62 -6.51 -8.81
N ALA A 294 5.67 -5.77 -9.17
CA ALA A 294 6.12 -5.58 -10.55
C ALA A 294 6.94 -6.75 -11.09
N ARG A 295 7.54 -7.59 -10.23
CA ARG A 295 8.41 -8.71 -10.67
C ARG A 295 7.74 -9.77 -11.54
N GLY A 296 6.41 -9.85 -11.52
CA GLY A 296 5.62 -10.73 -12.40
C GLY A 296 5.21 -10.10 -13.74
N ALA A 297 5.54 -8.82 -13.99
CA ALA A 297 5.13 -8.12 -15.21
C ALA A 297 6.05 -8.42 -16.40
N LYS A 298 5.44 -8.60 -17.58
CA LYS A 298 6.16 -8.94 -18.82
C LYS A 298 7.03 -7.80 -19.36
N LYS A 299 6.62 -6.55 -19.09
CA LYS A 299 7.27 -5.34 -19.62
C LYS A 299 7.14 -4.20 -18.61
N TRP A 300 8.14 -3.33 -18.57
CA TRP A 300 8.10 -2.13 -17.73
C TRP A 300 6.94 -1.20 -18.13
N SER A 301 6.60 -1.12 -19.42
CA SER A 301 5.46 -0.32 -19.91
C SER A 301 4.12 -0.80 -19.36
N ALA A 302 3.96 -2.10 -19.11
CA ALA A 302 2.75 -2.64 -18.49
C ALA A 302 2.57 -2.11 -17.05
N VAL A 303 3.68 -1.98 -16.31
CA VAL A 303 3.67 -1.42 -14.97
C VAL A 303 3.29 0.05 -15.00
N TRP A 304 3.91 0.86 -15.86
CA TRP A 304 3.58 2.29 -15.96
C TRP A 304 2.12 2.54 -16.36
N ILE A 305 1.60 1.80 -17.35
CA ILE A 305 0.19 1.88 -17.73
C ILE A 305 -0.70 1.52 -16.53
N GLY A 306 -0.40 0.44 -15.83
CA GLY A 306 -1.20 0.03 -14.69
C GLY A 306 -1.10 0.94 -13.49
N LEU A 307 0.03 1.62 -13.27
CA LEU A 307 0.15 2.68 -12.26
C LEU A 307 -0.67 3.92 -12.65
N ILE A 308 -0.59 4.39 -13.89
CA ILE A 308 -1.39 5.55 -14.32
C ILE A 308 -2.89 5.27 -14.23
N VAL A 309 -3.33 4.13 -14.77
CA VAL A 309 -4.76 3.79 -14.82
C VAL A 309 -5.28 3.36 -13.44
N GLY A 310 -4.60 2.42 -12.79
CA GLY A 310 -5.05 1.82 -11.54
C GLY A 310 -4.77 2.64 -10.29
N VAL A 311 -3.84 3.60 -10.35
CA VAL A 311 -3.55 4.51 -9.23
C VAL A 311 -4.02 5.92 -9.54
N VAL A 312 -3.40 6.61 -10.50
CA VAL A 312 -3.63 8.06 -10.68
C VAL A 312 -5.10 8.36 -11.06
N LEU A 313 -5.59 7.75 -12.14
CA LEU A 313 -6.96 7.99 -12.60
C LEU A 313 -8.00 7.48 -11.61
N ALA A 314 -7.74 6.32 -11.00
CA ALA A 314 -8.61 5.73 -10.01
C ALA A 314 -8.72 6.60 -8.74
N GLN A 315 -7.61 7.18 -8.25
CA GLN A 315 -7.61 8.08 -7.10
C GLN A 315 -8.33 9.40 -7.40
N MET A 316 -8.15 9.95 -8.61
CA MET A 316 -8.89 11.14 -9.05
C MET A 316 -10.40 10.88 -9.04
N GLY A 317 -10.84 9.74 -9.59
CA GLY A 317 -12.24 9.33 -9.57
C GLY A 317 -12.78 9.09 -8.16
N GLY A 318 -12.07 8.33 -7.34
CA GLY A 318 -12.43 8.06 -5.95
C GLY A 318 -12.53 9.33 -5.10
N THR A 319 -11.59 10.26 -5.30
CA THR A 319 -11.62 11.60 -4.67
C THR A 319 -12.87 12.38 -5.08
N ALA A 320 -13.20 12.43 -6.37
CA ALA A 320 -14.37 13.15 -6.86
C ALA A 320 -15.68 12.58 -6.27
N ILE A 321 -15.77 11.24 -6.22
CA ILE A 321 -16.93 10.53 -5.65
C ILE A 321 -17.05 10.81 -4.15
N GLY A 322 -15.95 10.65 -3.39
CA GLY A 322 -15.92 10.93 -1.95
C GLY A 322 -16.26 12.39 -1.64
N TYR A 323 -15.72 13.33 -2.41
CA TYR A 323 -15.98 14.77 -2.24
C TYR A 323 -17.47 15.08 -2.45
N THR A 324 -18.03 14.51 -3.51
CA THR A 324 -19.45 14.67 -3.86
C THR A 324 -20.36 14.14 -2.76
N LEU A 325 -20.12 12.92 -2.30
CA LEU A 325 -20.89 12.29 -1.21
C LEU A 325 -20.79 13.09 0.09
N ALA A 326 -19.57 13.50 0.47
CA ALA A 326 -19.35 14.29 1.68
C ALA A 326 -20.09 15.61 1.63
N THR A 327 -20.01 16.33 0.51
CA THR A 327 -20.68 17.62 0.36
C THR A 327 -22.19 17.46 0.38
N LEU A 328 -22.76 16.54 -0.42
CA LEU A 328 -24.20 16.29 -0.49
C LEU A 328 -24.79 15.92 0.89
N SER A 329 -24.05 15.14 1.68
CA SER A 329 -24.46 14.72 3.01
C SER A 329 -24.60 15.89 4.00
N GLY A 330 -23.88 16.99 3.80
CA GLY A 330 -23.84 18.12 4.74
C GLY A 330 -23.22 17.77 6.11
N LEU A 331 -22.62 16.59 6.27
CA LEU A 331 -22.10 16.08 7.55
C LEU A 331 -20.78 16.75 7.99
N GLY A 332 -20.10 17.46 7.08
CA GLY A 332 -18.80 18.10 7.36
C GLY A 332 -17.76 17.09 7.84
N PHE A 333 -17.14 17.33 8.99
CA PHE A 333 -16.15 16.43 9.60
C PHE A 333 -16.73 15.06 10.02
N ASN A 334 -18.06 14.89 10.05
CA ASN A 334 -18.69 13.61 10.34
C ASN A 334 -18.89 12.73 9.09
N ALA A 335 -18.47 13.18 7.90
CA ALA A 335 -18.71 12.54 6.62
C ALA A 335 -17.82 11.29 6.38
N LEU A 336 -17.94 10.28 7.25
CA LEU A 336 -17.36 8.97 6.98
C LEU A 336 -18.20 8.20 5.95
N PRO A 337 -17.60 7.44 5.02
CA PRO A 337 -18.35 6.62 4.06
C PRO A 337 -19.41 5.75 4.73
N GLN A 338 -19.08 5.14 5.86
CA GLN A 338 -19.99 4.28 6.63
C GLN A 338 -21.21 5.05 7.16
N ILE A 339 -21.00 6.28 7.67
CA ILE A 339 -22.06 7.15 8.19
C ILE A 339 -22.95 7.64 7.05
N ILE A 340 -22.35 8.03 5.92
CA ILE A 340 -23.12 8.42 4.72
C ILE A 340 -24.00 7.26 4.25
N ILE A 341 -23.46 6.05 4.22
CA ILE A 341 -24.20 4.85 3.81
C ILE A 341 -25.38 4.58 4.74
N ILE A 342 -25.16 4.45 6.06
CA ILE A 342 -26.23 4.07 6.99
C ILE A 342 -27.33 5.14 7.08
N THR A 343 -26.96 6.42 6.92
CA THR A 343 -27.90 7.55 7.06
C THR A 343 -28.71 7.80 5.80
N TYR A 344 -28.09 7.67 4.62
CA TYR A 344 -28.68 8.17 3.37
C TYR A 344 -28.92 7.11 2.30
N ALA A 345 -28.31 5.92 2.35
CA ALA A 345 -28.54 4.92 1.32
C ALA A 345 -30.01 4.43 1.33
N PRO A 346 -30.69 4.34 0.18
CA PRO A 346 -32.11 4.04 0.13
C PRO A 346 -32.42 2.57 0.43
N GLY A 347 -33.01 2.33 1.61
CA GLY A 347 -33.52 1.02 2.00
C GLY A 347 -32.44 0.06 2.54
N ALA A 348 -32.89 -0.95 3.28
CA ALA A 348 -32.01 -1.85 4.04
C ALA A 348 -30.99 -2.60 3.16
N LEU A 349 -31.36 -2.96 1.92
CA LEU A 349 -30.46 -3.67 1.01
C LEU A 349 -29.29 -2.77 0.57
N ALA A 350 -29.55 -1.51 0.21
CA ALA A 350 -28.50 -0.58 -0.18
C ALA A 350 -27.55 -0.27 0.98
N ILE A 351 -28.09 -0.12 2.19
CA ILE A 351 -27.31 0.06 3.42
C ILE A 351 -26.43 -1.16 3.66
N LEU A 352 -27.01 -2.37 3.66
CA LEU A 352 -26.27 -3.60 3.92
C LEU A 352 -25.14 -3.82 2.89
N LEU A 353 -25.42 -3.62 1.60
CA LEU A 353 -24.41 -3.77 0.55
C LEU A 353 -23.28 -2.75 0.71
N GLY A 354 -23.62 -1.48 0.98
CA GLY A 354 -22.62 -0.43 1.19
C GLY A 354 -21.75 -0.68 2.40
N LEU A 355 -22.34 -1.04 3.54
CA LEU A 355 -21.58 -1.33 4.76
C LEU A 355 -20.75 -2.61 4.61
N LEU A 356 -21.25 -3.61 3.88
CA LEU A 356 -20.48 -4.81 3.57
C LEU A 356 -19.26 -4.46 2.71
N PHE A 357 -19.40 -3.59 1.71
CA PHE A 357 -18.24 -3.06 0.99
C PHE A 357 -17.31 -2.28 1.92
N ALA A 358 -17.86 -1.50 2.84
CA ALA A 358 -17.07 -0.74 3.79
C ALA A 358 -16.29 -1.60 4.80
N PHE A 359 -16.73 -2.83 5.05
CA PHE A 359 -15.98 -3.83 5.80
C PHE A 359 -14.95 -4.56 4.92
N LEU A 360 -15.34 -5.01 3.73
CA LEU A 360 -14.51 -5.86 2.89
C LEU A 360 -13.32 -5.13 2.26
N ALA A 361 -13.48 -3.84 1.91
CA ALA A 361 -12.39 -3.03 1.37
C ALA A 361 -11.16 -3.01 2.28
N PRO A 362 -11.24 -2.41 3.49
CA PRO A 362 -10.10 -2.35 4.42
C PRO A 362 -9.55 -3.76 4.69
N TRP A 363 -10.44 -4.73 4.89
CA TRP A 363 -10.08 -6.09 5.23
C TRP A 363 -9.27 -6.81 4.15
N SER A 364 -9.66 -6.67 2.88
CA SER A 364 -8.90 -7.20 1.75
C SER A 364 -7.58 -6.46 1.52
N THR A 365 -7.56 -5.14 1.71
CA THR A 365 -6.34 -4.32 1.62
C THR A 365 -5.35 -4.72 2.71
N ASP A 366 -5.80 -4.97 3.93
CA ASP A 366 -4.91 -5.36 5.02
C ASP A 366 -4.26 -6.72 4.80
N ILE A 367 -5.00 -7.67 4.25
CA ILE A 367 -4.48 -8.99 3.85
C ILE A 367 -3.38 -8.86 2.78
N THR A 368 -3.50 -7.89 1.87
CA THR A 368 -2.67 -7.84 0.65
C THR A 368 -1.54 -6.81 0.70
N ALA A 369 -1.68 -5.73 1.47
CA ALA A 369 -0.77 -4.59 1.44
C ALA A 369 -0.14 -4.24 2.79
N ASN A 370 -0.93 -4.24 3.87
CA ASN A 370 -0.50 -3.69 5.16
C ASN A 370 0.06 -4.73 6.13
N SER A 371 -0.59 -5.89 6.22
CA SER A 371 -0.14 -6.97 7.10
C SER A 371 1.08 -7.78 6.61
N PRO A 372 1.29 -8.02 5.29
CA PRO A 372 2.46 -8.78 4.82
C PRO A 372 3.81 -8.26 5.34
N PRO A 373 4.15 -6.95 5.26
CA PRO A 373 5.45 -6.48 5.74
C PRO A 373 5.62 -6.64 7.26
N VAL A 374 4.53 -6.61 8.03
CA VAL A 374 4.57 -6.84 9.48
C VAL A 374 4.81 -8.33 9.77
N ILE A 375 4.12 -9.22 9.06
CA ILE A 375 4.30 -10.66 9.19
C ILE A 375 5.74 -11.05 8.81
N ASP A 376 6.25 -10.54 7.69
CA ASP A 376 7.63 -10.76 7.24
C ASP A 376 8.64 -10.25 8.25
N LEU A 377 8.42 -9.07 8.85
CA LEU A 377 9.29 -8.54 9.89
C LEU A 377 9.32 -9.47 11.11
N LEU A 378 8.17 -9.95 11.57
CA LEU A 378 8.05 -10.86 12.72
C LEU A 378 8.71 -12.22 12.44
N MET A 379 8.53 -12.77 11.25
CA MET A 379 9.17 -14.02 10.83
C MET A 379 10.69 -13.86 10.74
N ASN A 380 11.17 -12.77 10.15
CA ASN A 380 12.61 -12.59 9.91
C ASN A 380 13.38 -12.18 11.17
N SER A 381 12.79 -11.31 12.00
CA SER A 381 13.46 -10.71 13.15
C SER A 381 13.27 -11.51 14.44
N LEU A 382 12.06 -12.05 14.65
CA LEU A 382 11.72 -12.82 15.86
C LEU A 382 11.66 -14.34 15.62
N LYS A 383 11.96 -14.80 14.39
CA LYS A 383 11.93 -16.22 14.00
C LYS A 383 10.60 -16.91 14.29
N LEU A 384 9.50 -16.15 14.25
CA LEU A 384 8.17 -16.70 14.43
C LEU A 384 7.78 -17.55 13.22
N SER A 385 7.03 -18.63 13.45
CA SER A 385 6.36 -19.36 12.37
C SER A 385 5.28 -18.49 11.73
N TRP A 386 4.92 -18.76 10.47
CA TRP A 386 3.86 -18.05 9.75
C TRP A 386 2.58 -17.87 10.60
N LYS A 387 2.10 -18.94 11.23
CA LYS A 387 0.88 -18.91 12.06
C LYS A 387 1.02 -17.97 13.25
N ASN A 388 2.18 -17.95 13.90
CA ASN A 388 2.45 -17.09 15.06
C ASN A 388 2.69 -15.65 14.63
N ALA A 389 3.31 -15.42 13.47
CA ALA A 389 3.51 -14.10 12.91
C ALA A 389 2.20 -13.45 12.46
N VAL A 390 1.25 -14.22 11.90
CA VAL A 390 -0.13 -13.75 11.60
C VAL A 390 -0.87 -13.33 12.88
N LEU A 391 -0.73 -14.09 13.97
CA LEU A 391 -1.33 -13.70 15.25
C LEU A 391 -0.64 -12.48 15.85
N GLY A 392 0.70 -12.44 15.79
CA GLY A 392 1.49 -11.31 16.24
C GLY A 392 1.16 -10.02 15.48
N SER A 393 0.97 -10.09 14.16
CA SER A 393 0.60 -8.91 13.36
C SER A 393 -0.79 -8.40 13.72
N ALA A 394 -1.76 -9.29 13.99
CA ALA A 394 -3.08 -8.89 14.48
C ALA A 394 -3.02 -8.26 15.89
N ILE A 395 -2.17 -8.76 16.79
CA ILE A 395 -1.94 -8.15 18.11
C ILE A 395 -1.33 -6.75 17.94
N VAL A 396 -0.34 -6.58 17.07
CA VAL A 396 0.23 -5.27 16.76
C VAL A 396 -0.84 -4.32 16.21
N ALA A 397 -1.65 -4.79 15.25
CA ALA A 397 -2.73 -4.00 14.67
C ALA A 397 -3.76 -3.57 15.71
N PHE A 398 -4.08 -4.42 16.69
CA PHE A 398 -4.97 -4.06 17.80
C PHE A 398 -4.44 -2.86 18.59
N PHE A 399 -3.17 -2.83 18.95
CA PHE A 399 -2.61 -1.71 19.73
C PHE A 399 -2.38 -0.46 18.89
N VAL A 400 -2.12 -0.61 17.59
CA VAL A 400 -1.86 0.51 16.67
C VAL A 400 -3.15 1.11 16.12
N ALA A 401 -4.25 0.34 16.05
CA ALA A 401 -5.55 0.86 15.66
C ALA A 401 -5.97 2.00 16.60
N PRO A 402 -6.46 3.14 16.06
CA PRO A 402 -6.70 4.34 16.85
C PRO A 402 -7.98 4.29 17.70
N TRP A 403 -8.43 3.14 18.18
CA TRP A 403 -9.64 3.02 19.00
C TRP A 403 -9.54 3.79 20.33
N TRP A 404 -8.32 4.06 20.80
CA TRP A 404 -8.03 4.87 21.99
C TRP A 404 -7.93 6.38 21.70
N ALA A 405 -7.77 6.77 20.42
CA ALA A 405 -7.59 8.17 19.99
C ALA A 405 -8.80 8.72 19.22
N ALA A 406 -9.61 7.83 18.62
CA ALA A 406 -10.69 8.17 17.72
C ALA A 406 -12.00 7.52 18.17
N SER A 407 -12.71 8.23 19.04
CA SER A 407 -14.04 7.86 19.57
C SER A 407 -15.20 8.49 18.80
N ASN A 408 -14.91 9.21 17.70
CA ASN A 408 -15.91 9.75 16.77
C ASN A 408 -15.28 9.99 15.38
N ALA A 409 -16.13 10.33 14.42
CA ALA A 409 -15.72 10.57 13.04
C ALA A 409 -14.66 11.68 12.88
N PRO A 410 -14.83 12.90 13.45
CA PRO A 410 -13.82 13.95 13.34
C PRO A 410 -12.44 13.53 13.87
N GLN A 411 -12.39 12.83 15.00
CA GLN A 411 -11.12 12.35 15.56
C GLN A 411 -10.46 11.29 14.68
N TYR A 412 -11.24 10.39 14.08
CA TYR A 412 -10.70 9.41 13.12
C TYR A 412 -10.16 10.08 11.86
N VAL A 413 -10.90 11.04 11.28
CA VAL A 413 -10.44 11.82 10.12
C VAL A 413 -9.14 12.56 10.47
N ASN A 414 -9.07 13.19 11.64
CA ASN A 414 -7.85 13.87 12.09
C ASN A 414 -6.67 12.91 12.27
N TYR A 415 -6.88 11.75 12.89
CA TYR A 415 -5.85 10.72 13.05
C TYR A 415 -5.31 10.26 11.68
N PHE A 416 -6.23 9.95 10.76
CA PHE A 416 -5.93 9.57 9.39
C PHE A 416 -5.11 10.66 8.68
N THR A 417 -5.60 11.91 8.67
CA THR A 417 -4.95 13.02 7.97
C THR A 417 -3.59 13.32 8.58
N ASN A 418 -3.44 13.26 9.90
CA ASN A 418 -2.16 13.49 10.57
C ASN A 418 -1.15 12.40 10.24
N TRP A 419 -1.55 11.13 10.19
CA TRP A 419 -0.65 10.07 9.74
C TRP A 419 -0.29 10.28 8.26
N ALA A 420 -1.30 10.32 7.39
CA ALA A 420 -1.13 10.34 5.94
C ALA A 420 -0.34 11.56 5.46
N SER A 421 -0.56 12.75 6.02
CA SER A 421 0.18 13.95 5.59
C SER A 421 1.64 13.98 6.03
N ASN A 422 2.06 13.20 7.03
CA ASN A 422 3.34 13.43 7.69
C ASN A 422 4.34 12.27 7.58
N TYR A 423 3.88 11.02 7.47
CA TYR A 423 4.78 9.88 7.54
C TYR A 423 5.73 9.72 6.33
N GLY A 424 5.57 10.53 5.29
CA GLY A 424 6.43 10.56 4.11
C GLY A 424 7.92 10.74 4.44
N ILE A 425 8.27 11.46 5.50
CA ILE A 425 9.66 11.63 5.94
C ILE A 425 10.35 10.30 6.31
N LEU A 426 9.59 9.28 6.70
CA LEU A 426 10.14 7.96 7.03
C LEU A 426 10.59 7.19 5.78
N LEU A 427 9.88 7.38 4.66
CA LEU A 427 9.98 6.50 3.49
C LEU A 427 10.62 7.20 2.28
N GLY A 428 10.39 8.50 2.09
CA GLY A 428 11.01 9.28 1.01
C GLY A 428 12.54 9.16 0.97
N PRO A 429 13.25 9.30 2.11
CA PRO A 429 14.70 9.14 2.17
C PRO A 429 15.21 7.74 1.80
N ILE A 430 14.37 6.70 1.83
CA ILE A 430 14.74 5.33 1.43
C ILE A 430 14.62 5.18 -0.09
N ALA A 431 13.63 5.83 -0.70
CA ALA A 431 13.37 5.73 -2.13
C ALA A 431 14.52 6.31 -2.97
N GLY A 432 15.08 7.45 -2.55
CA GLY A 432 16.18 8.13 -3.26
C GLY A 432 17.40 7.23 -3.51
N PRO A 433 17.99 6.60 -2.48
CA PRO A 433 19.10 5.66 -2.60
C PRO A 433 18.83 4.46 -3.50
N MET A 434 17.60 3.92 -3.48
CA MET A 434 17.20 2.82 -4.37
C MET A 434 17.27 3.24 -5.84
N ILE A 435 16.72 4.40 -6.16
CA ILE A 435 16.73 4.96 -7.52
C ILE A 435 18.15 5.33 -7.91
N ALA A 436 18.89 6.05 -7.07
CA ALA A 436 20.25 6.50 -7.36
C ALA A 436 21.18 5.31 -7.60
N HIS A 437 21.11 4.27 -6.76
CA HIS A 437 21.90 3.08 -6.95
C HIS A 437 21.56 2.40 -8.29
N TYR A 438 20.28 2.17 -8.56
CA TYR A 438 19.89 1.44 -9.76
C TYR A 438 20.30 2.18 -11.05
N TYR A 439 20.01 3.48 -11.17
CA TYR A 439 20.21 4.22 -12.41
C TYR A 439 21.61 4.80 -12.58
N LEU A 440 22.21 5.35 -11.51
CA LEU A 440 23.49 6.07 -11.63
C LEU A 440 24.71 5.19 -11.31
N ILE A 441 24.56 4.26 -10.36
CA ILE A 441 25.65 3.39 -9.91
C ILE A 441 25.69 2.11 -10.75
N ALA A 442 24.61 1.32 -10.68
CA ALA A 442 24.48 0.05 -11.39
C ALA A 442 24.11 0.21 -12.87
N LYS A 443 23.79 1.43 -13.33
CA LYS A 443 23.43 1.76 -14.73
C LYS A 443 22.34 0.82 -15.30
N GLY A 444 21.34 0.53 -14.47
CA GLY A 444 20.21 -0.34 -14.78
C GLY A 444 20.55 -1.83 -14.85
N LYS A 445 21.71 -2.27 -14.35
CA LYS A 445 22.16 -3.67 -14.38
C LYS A 445 22.69 -4.08 -12.99
N LEU A 446 21.81 -4.61 -12.15
CA LEU A 446 22.21 -5.20 -10.86
C LEU A 446 22.88 -6.56 -11.08
N ASP A 447 23.89 -6.85 -10.26
CA ASP A 447 24.51 -8.17 -10.19
C ASP A 447 23.63 -9.10 -9.34
N LEU A 448 22.88 -9.96 -10.02
CA LEU A 448 21.95 -10.88 -9.39
C LEU A 448 22.63 -11.83 -8.41
N GLN A 449 23.84 -12.33 -8.69
CA GLN A 449 24.49 -13.28 -7.79
C GLN A 449 24.98 -12.58 -6.52
N LYS A 450 25.48 -11.34 -6.63
CA LYS A 450 25.88 -10.53 -5.46
C LYS A 450 24.73 -10.23 -4.50
N LEU A 451 23.51 -10.05 -5.00
CA LEU A 451 22.32 -9.82 -4.17
C LEU A 451 22.00 -11.01 -3.25
N TYR A 452 22.48 -12.21 -3.58
CA TYR A 452 22.23 -13.46 -2.83
C TYR A 452 23.53 -14.10 -2.31
N THR A 453 24.58 -13.31 -2.14
CA THR A 453 25.85 -13.78 -1.58
C THR A 453 26.11 -13.12 -0.23
N TYR A 454 26.20 -13.93 0.82
CA TYR A 454 26.58 -13.47 2.16
C TYR A 454 28.11 -13.34 2.26
N GLY A 455 28.58 -12.23 2.82
CA GLY A 455 30.01 -11.92 2.92
C GLY A 455 30.54 -11.06 1.76
N GLN A 456 31.86 -10.86 1.72
CA GLN A 456 32.56 -9.91 0.84
C GLN A 456 32.31 -10.10 -0.66
N GLY A 457 31.85 -11.28 -1.08
CA GLY A 457 31.48 -11.56 -2.48
C GLY A 457 30.14 -10.95 -2.91
N GLY A 458 29.30 -10.49 -1.97
CA GLY A 458 28.04 -9.81 -2.25
C GLY A 458 28.09 -8.30 -2.01
N TYR A 459 26.90 -7.69 -1.90
CA TYR A 459 26.77 -6.28 -1.49
C TYR A 459 27.06 -6.14 0.02
N TRP A 460 28.34 -6.24 0.38
CA TRP A 460 28.80 -6.34 1.76
C TRP A 460 29.30 -5.02 2.33
N TYR A 461 29.93 -4.17 1.51
CA TYR A 461 30.43 -2.87 1.96
C TYR A 461 31.23 -2.98 3.27
N HIS A 462 30.86 -2.18 4.27
CA HIS A 462 31.48 -2.17 5.59
C HIS A 462 30.75 -3.15 6.52
N GLY A 463 31.14 -4.42 6.50
CA GLY A 463 30.64 -5.45 7.44
C GLY A 463 29.19 -5.89 7.22
N GLY A 464 28.64 -5.65 6.04
CA GLY A 464 27.25 -5.91 5.65
C GLY A 464 26.39 -4.63 5.52
N TRP A 465 26.97 -3.45 5.72
CA TRP A 465 26.26 -2.16 5.80
C TRP A 465 26.84 -1.15 4.81
N SER A 466 25.99 -0.55 3.97
CA SER A 466 26.39 0.59 3.13
C SER A 466 26.40 1.86 3.96
N VAL A 467 27.58 2.40 4.23
CA VAL A 467 27.74 3.69 4.92
C VAL A 467 27.08 4.81 4.10
N SER A 468 27.18 4.75 2.77
CA SER A 468 26.57 5.72 1.85
C SER A 468 25.05 5.73 1.94
N GLY A 469 24.42 4.55 1.98
CA GLY A 469 22.97 4.39 2.14
C GLY A 469 22.47 5.04 3.44
N TYR A 470 23.14 4.75 4.55
CA TYR A 470 22.77 5.28 5.86
C TYR A 470 23.04 6.77 6.00
N LEU A 471 24.20 7.26 5.54
CA LEU A 471 24.50 8.69 5.55
C LEU A 471 23.49 9.48 4.70
N ALA A 472 23.10 8.96 3.53
CA ALA A 472 22.09 9.62 2.70
C ALA A 472 20.76 9.77 3.43
N VAL A 473 20.27 8.71 4.10
CA VAL A 473 19.03 8.75 4.87
C VAL A 473 19.13 9.72 6.06
N ILE A 474 20.18 9.59 6.88
CA ILE A 474 20.34 10.38 8.11
C ILE A 474 20.52 11.87 7.79
N VAL A 475 21.38 12.20 6.82
CA VAL A 475 21.60 13.60 6.41
C VAL A 475 20.33 14.18 5.78
N THR A 476 19.58 13.39 5.01
CA THR A 476 18.28 13.82 4.48
C THR A 476 17.29 14.12 5.59
N TRP A 477 17.22 13.28 6.64
CA TRP A 477 16.40 13.58 7.81
C TRP A 477 16.81 14.89 8.46
N ILE A 478 18.09 15.08 8.75
CA ILE A 478 18.60 16.32 9.38
C ILE A 478 18.21 17.55 8.55
N ILE A 479 18.43 17.52 7.23
CA ILE A 479 18.06 18.63 6.34
C ILE A 479 16.55 18.83 6.31
N SER A 480 15.76 17.75 6.27
CA SER A 480 14.30 17.85 6.27
C SER A 480 13.75 18.44 7.56
N TYR A 481 14.34 18.11 8.71
CA TYR A 481 14.04 18.74 9.99
C TYR A 481 14.39 20.24 10.00
N ALA A 482 15.55 20.61 9.45
CA ALA A 482 15.92 22.01 9.32
C ALA A 482 14.93 22.79 8.41
N LEU A 483 14.58 22.23 7.25
CA LEU A 483 13.60 22.81 6.32
C LEU A 483 12.22 22.96 6.97
N ALA A 484 11.78 21.94 7.71
CA ALA A 484 10.51 21.96 8.42
C ALA A 484 10.46 23.08 9.48
N TYR A 485 11.54 23.21 10.25
CA TYR A 485 11.66 24.25 11.27
C TYR A 485 11.72 25.66 10.68
N MET A 486 12.37 25.82 9.53
CA MET A 486 12.45 27.11 8.81
C MET A 486 11.13 27.48 8.10
N SER A 487 10.23 26.51 7.86
CA SER A 487 8.94 26.70 7.20
C SER A 487 7.78 26.18 8.05
N PRO A 488 7.58 26.70 9.28
CA PRO A 488 6.69 26.10 10.28
C PRO A 488 5.24 26.02 9.81
N ASN A 489 4.80 26.93 8.94
CA ASN A 489 3.43 26.96 8.42
C ASN A 489 3.15 25.85 7.39
N TYR A 490 4.17 25.24 6.77
CA TYR A 490 3.99 24.33 5.63
C TYR A 490 4.48 22.91 5.88
N LEU A 491 5.46 22.74 6.77
CA LEU A 491 6.26 21.53 6.86
C LEU A 491 6.42 21.00 8.29
N LEU A 492 5.82 21.62 9.30
CA LEU A 492 6.00 21.23 10.70
C LEU A 492 4.69 20.73 11.29
N ALA A 493 4.56 19.41 11.42
CA ALA A 493 3.56 18.79 12.26
C ALA A 493 4.02 18.77 13.73
N LYS A 494 3.07 18.58 14.63
CA LYS A 494 3.32 18.41 16.06
C LYS A 494 2.92 16.99 16.46
N LEU A 495 3.92 16.19 16.84
CA LEU A 495 3.69 14.87 17.40
C LEU A 495 3.60 15.00 18.91
N GLU A 496 2.41 14.82 19.46
CA GLU A 496 2.18 14.85 20.91
C GLU A 496 2.54 13.49 21.53
N VAL A 497 3.57 13.46 22.38
CA VAL A 497 3.99 12.24 23.12
C VAL A 497 4.04 12.56 24.60
N GLY A 498 3.09 12.01 25.39
CA GLY A 498 3.07 12.19 26.85
C GLY A 498 2.96 13.65 27.29
N GLY A 499 2.27 14.50 26.52
CA GLY A 499 2.15 15.95 26.78
C GLY A 499 3.32 16.79 26.26
N VAL A 500 4.29 16.18 25.58
CA VAL A 500 5.38 16.89 24.89
C VAL A 500 5.08 16.99 23.40
N SER A 501 5.05 18.22 22.89
CA SER A 501 4.87 18.51 21.48
C SER A 501 6.21 18.45 20.74
N ILE A 502 6.45 17.35 20.03
CA ILE A 502 7.69 17.13 19.28
C ILE A 502 7.48 17.65 17.84
N PRO A 503 8.31 18.59 17.36
CA PRO A 503 8.27 19.02 15.97
C PRO A 503 8.59 17.84 15.04
N PHE A 504 7.72 17.59 14.06
CA PHE A 504 7.86 16.49 13.13
C PHE A 504 7.73 16.98 11.68
N PRO A 505 8.70 16.72 10.79
CA PRO A 505 8.60 17.13 9.39
C PRO A 505 7.38 16.47 8.73
N GLY A 506 6.53 17.32 8.18
CA GLY A 506 5.22 16.97 7.69
C GLY A 506 4.92 17.56 6.32
N GLY A 507 3.70 17.34 5.86
CA GLY A 507 3.24 17.89 4.59
C GLY A 507 4.09 17.43 3.39
N PRO A 508 4.38 18.31 2.42
CA PRO A 508 5.05 17.94 1.17
C PRO A 508 6.55 17.60 1.32
N ILE A 509 7.06 17.39 2.54
CA ILE A 509 8.49 17.10 2.78
C ILE A 509 8.99 15.86 2.03
N TRP A 510 8.11 14.91 1.73
CA TRP A 510 8.45 13.69 0.99
C TRP A 510 9.13 14.00 -0.35
N TYR A 511 8.69 15.02 -1.10
CA TYR A 511 9.28 15.35 -2.41
C TYR A 511 10.75 15.76 -2.26
N ALA A 512 11.03 16.68 -1.33
CA ALA A 512 12.39 17.12 -1.04
C ALA A 512 13.24 15.96 -0.52
N ALA A 513 12.69 15.13 0.37
CA ALA A 513 13.38 13.99 0.96
C ALA A 513 13.83 12.96 -0.09
N VAL A 514 13.00 12.63 -1.08
CA VAL A 514 13.37 11.71 -2.17
C VAL A 514 14.54 12.28 -2.98
N VAL A 515 14.44 13.56 -3.39
CA VAL A 515 15.46 14.21 -4.24
C VAL A 515 16.78 14.37 -3.49
N LEU A 516 16.73 14.88 -2.25
CA LEU A 516 17.91 15.05 -1.41
C LEU A 516 18.63 13.72 -1.19
N SER A 517 17.90 12.67 -0.79
CA SER A 517 18.51 11.37 -0.53
C SER A 517 19.06 10.72 -1.80
N PHE A 518 18.42 10.93 -2.95
CA PHE A 518 18.94 10.50 -4.26
C PHE A 518 20.30 11.15 -4.57
N VAL A 519 20.41 12.47 -4.42
CA VAL A 519 21.66 13.21 -4.70
C VAL A 519 22.74 12.85 -3.68
N LEU A 520 22.42 12.86 -2.39
CA LEU A 520 23.36 12.55 -1.31
C LEU A 520 23.89 11.13 -1.42
N TYR A 521 23.04 10.16 -1.73
CA TYR A 521 23.47 8.78 -1.93
C TYR A 521 24.50 8.67 -3.05
N TYR A 522 24.24 9.30 -4.20
CA TYR A 522 25.18 9.27 -5.33
C TYR A 522 26.55 9.86 -4.95
N ILE A 523 26.55 11.02 -4.25
CA ILE A 523 27.77 11.67 -3.78
C ILE A 523 28.55 10.75 -2.81
N PHE A 524 27.87 10.21 -1.79
CA PHE A 524 28.51 9.36 -0.79
C PHE A 524 29.00 8.04 -1.38
N ALA A 525 28.22 7.39 -2.24
CA ALA A 525 28.61 6.14 -2.90
C ALA A 525 29.87 6.32 -3.76
N LYS A 526 30.02 7.48 -4.42
CA LYS A 526 31.23 7.82 -5.18
C LYS A 526 32.42 8.13 -4.26
N ALA A 527 32.21 8.94 -3.22
CA ALA A 527 33.27 9.32 -2.30
C ALA A 527 33.83 8.12 -1.53
N LEU A 528 32.96 7.21 -1.08
CA LEU A 528 33.30 6.03 -0.28
C LEU A 528 33.59 4.78 -1.12
N LYS A 529 33.42 4.87 -2.45
CA LYS A 529 33.60 3.76 -3.40
C LYS A 529 32.73 2.52 -3.07
N GLU A 530 31.49 2.77 -2.64
CA GLU A 530 30.51 1.71 -2.35
C GLU A 530 29.63 1.43 -3.57
N TYR A 531 30.13 0.64 -4.53
CA TYR A 531 29.36 0.25 -5.73
C TYR A 531 29.80 -1.05 -6.38
#